data_AF-A0A957B741-F1
#
_entry.id   AF-A0A957B741-F1
#
_cell.length_a   1.000
_cell.length_b   1.000
_cell.length_c   1.000
_cell.angle_alpha   90.00
_cell.angle_beta   90.00
_cell.angle_gamma   90.00
#
_symmetry.space_group_name_H-M   'P 1'
#
loop_
_entity.id
_entity.type
_entity.pdbx_description
1 polymer ?
#
loop_
_entity_poly.entity_id
_entity_poly.type
_entity_poly.pdbx_seq_one_letter_code
_entity_poly.pdbx_strand_id
1 'polypeptide(L)'
;ITALQEQLDPLYTQRAEQLAALEPAFIAGYLPGVASALAADDQRLVSQIVRDNTARLTQYSFGGALEDYVQTTLIHGRPGSQFVWDNNQMVAWSQRAGGPLSDDKIMDIVHYILNWDKGDGWTLDDLYAVQQFGKIPADSALVANAEPVENLAGEPYNADVTAVTEALADVTGDAGRGEQLYTGAAFTSTGARLGCSGCHLGGAAAPDTATQWANIHSQRLNEPQFAGYTAEEYIVDSILYPDDYIVDGWNGGAMPTNFAEQLTLQDIADIIAYVASYGE
;
A
#
# COMPACT_ATOMS: atom_id res chain seq x y z
N ILE A 1 -42.70 8.01 10.14
CA ILE A 1 -41.89 9.10 9.56
C ILE A 1 -41.41 10.02 10.68
N THR A 2 -42.30 10.75 11.36
CA THR A 2 -41.95 11.65 12.49
C THR A 2 -41.19 10.96 13.63
N ALA A 3 -41.68 9.81 14.13
CA ALA A 3 -41.00 9.06 15.18
C ALA A 3 -39.64 8.46 14.76
N LEU A 4 -39.41 8.29 13.44
CA LEU A 4 -38.15 7.81 12.91
C LEU A 4 -37.13 8.95 12.83
N GLN A 5 -37.58 10.14 12.41
CA GLN A 5 -36.79 11.37 12.41
C GLN A 5 -36.37 11.78 13.81
N GLU A 6 -37.27 11.69 14.78
CA GLU A 6 -36.97 12.00 16.19
C GLU A 6 -35.89 11.09 16.79
N GLN A 7 -35.70 9.87 16.25
CA GLN A 7 -34.62 8.95 16.61
C GLN A 7 -33.33 9.17 15.81
N LEU A 8 -33.45 9.64 14.56
CA LEU A 8 -32.32 9.85 13.65
C LEU A 8 -31.61 11.19 13.86
N ASP A 9 -32.35 12.25 14.19
CA ASP A 9 -31.82 13.59 14.41
C ASP A 9 -30.65 13.64 15.41
N PRO A 10 -30.72 13.02 16.61
CA PRO A 10 -29.58 13.00 17.54
C PRO A 10 -28.38 12.23 16.99
N LEU A 11 -28.61 11.17 16.19
CA LEU A 11 -27.53 10.41 15.54
C LEU A 11 -26.86 11.23 14.43
N TYR A 12 -27.63 12.02 13.68
CA TYR A 12 -27.08 12.95 12.69
C TYR A 12 -26.27 14.07 13.34
N THR A 13 -26.73 14.61 14.47
CA THR A 13 -25.96 15.58 15.25
C THR A 13 -24.66 14.99 15.77
N GLN A 14 -24.70 13.82 16.40
CA GLN A 14 -23.50 13.13 16.89
C GLN A 14 -22.51 12.83 15.76
N ARG A 15 -23.00 12.38 14.60
CA ARG A 15 -22.18 12.16 13.41
C ARG A 15 -21.53 13.46 12.91
N ALA A 16 -22.26 14.57 12.88
CA ALA A 16 -21.72 15.86 12.47
C ALA A 16 -20.60 16.34 13.41
N GLU A 17 -20.77 16.16 14.72
CA GLU A 17 -19.74 16.47 15.73
C GLU A 17 -18.50 15.58 15.56
N GLN A 18 -18.68 14.28 15.32
CA GLN A 18 -17.58 13.35 15.05
C GLN A 18 -16.83 13.71 13.75
N LEU A 19 -17.54 14.08 12.69
CA LEU A 19 -16.91 14.52 11.43
C LEU A 19 -16.15 15.83 11.60
N ALA A 20 -16.69 16.79 12.37
CA ALA A 20 -15.99 18.02 12.70
C ALA A 20 -14.72 17.75 13.53
N ALA A 21 -14.76 16.79 14.46
CA ALA A 21 -13.57 16.36 15.21
C ALA A 21 -12.49 15.71 14.32
N LEU A 22 -12.86 15.16 13.15
CA LEU A 22 -11.96 14.60 12.16
C LEU A 22 -11.44 15.63 11.13
N GLU A 23 -11.88 16.89 11.19
CA GLU A 23 -11.45 17.96 10.27
C GLU A 23 -9.93 18.11 10.16
N PRO A 24 -9.14 18.06 11.27
CA PRO A 24 -7.68 18.10 11.16
C PRO A 24 -7.12 16.92 10.35
N ALA A 25 -7.74 15.75 10.42
CA ALA A 25 -7.34 14.58 9.65
C ALA A 25 -7.70 14.72 8.17
N PHE A 26 -8.80 15.41 7.85
CA PHE A 26 -9.17 15.75 6.47
C PHE A 26 -8.14 16.71 5.85
N ILE A 27 -7.79 17.77 6.58
CA ILE A 27 -6.81 18.78 6.16
C ILE A 27 -5.43 18.15 5.94
N ALA A 28 -5.07 17.19 6.79
CA ALA A 28 -3.81 16.44 6.67
C ALA A 28 -3.83 15.33 5.59
N GLY A 29 -4.92 15.18 4.85
CA GLY A 29 -5.03 14.22 3.73
C GLY A 29 -5.16 12.75 4.15
N TYR A 30 -5.57 12.45 5.39
CA TYR A 30 -5.67 11.08 5.89
C TYR A 30 -6.92 10.33 5.45
N LEU A 31 -7.92 11.03 4.93
CA LEU A 31 -9.16 10.48 4.41
C LEU A 31 -9.37 10.98 2.98
N PRO A 32 -8.63 10.43 1.99
CA PRO A 32 -8.69 10.90 0.62
C PRO A 32 -10.11 10.79 0.07
N GLY A 33 -10.53 11.80 -0.69
CA GLY A 33 -11.89 11.88 -1.25
C GLY A 33 -12.98 12.37 -0.29
N VAL A 34 -12.71 12.49 1.02
CA VAL A 34 -13.74 12.93 1.99
C VAL A 34 -14.16 14.38 1.76
N ALA A 35 -13.22 15.25 1.37
CA ALA A 35 -13.52 16.65 1.05
C ALA A 35 -14.44 16.78 -0.18
N SER A 36 -14.19 15.97 -1.21
CA SER A 36 -15.04 15.89 -2.41
C SER A 36 -16.42 15.33 -2.08
N ALA A 37 -16.48 14.29 -1.24
CA ALA A 37 -17.74 13.69 -0.79
C ALA A 37 -18.58 14.67 0.06
N LEU A 38 -17.93 15.45 0.94
CA LEU A 38 -18.58 16.51 1.71
C LEU A 38 -19.09 17.64 0.80
N ALA A 39 -18.30 18.07 -0.19
CA ALA A 39 -18.70 19.08 -1.16
C ALA A 39 -19.87 18.65 -2.05
N ALA A 40 -20.00 17.34 -2.30
CA ALA A 40 -21.11 16.73 -3.05
C ALA A 40 -22.33 16.39 -2.17
N ASP A 41 -22.27 16.65 -0.86
CA ASP A 41 -23.27 16.23 0.14
C ASP A 41 -23.56 14.71 0.14
N ASP A 42 -22.60 13.88 -0.28
CA ASP A 42 -22.73 12.43 -0.27
C ASP A 42 -22.35 11.86 1.11
N GLN A 43 -23.28 11.96 2.03
CA GLN A 43 -23.13 11.49 3.41
C GLN A 43 -22.89 9.97 3.51
N ARG A 44 -23.35 9.20 2.52
CA ARG A 44 -23.12 7.75 2.45
C ARG A 44 -21.65 7.49 2.12
N LEU A 45 -21.12 8.17 1.11
CA LEU A 45 -19.72 8.06 0.70
C LEU A 45 -18.78 8.55 1.80
N VAL A 46 -19.09 9.66 2.50
CA VAL A 46 -18.31 10.10 3.68
C VAL A 46 -18.22 9.00 4.72
N SER A 47 -19.34 8.34 5.03
CA SER A 47 -19.37 7.27 6.03
C SER A 47 -18.61 6.02 5.56
N GLN A 48 -18.63 5.71 4.27
CA GLN A 48 -17.83 4.64 3.67
C GLN A 48 -16.34 4.97 3.73
N ILE A 49 -15.92 6.17 3.31
CA ILE A 49 -14.52 6.60 3.36
C ILE A 49 -13.99 6.54 4.78
N VAL A 50 -14.74 7.07 5.75
CA VAL A 50 -14.34 7.01 7.16
C VAL A 50 -14.22 5.57 7.61
N ARG A 51 -15.24 4.72 7.38
CA ARG A 51 -15.23 3.30 7.77
C ARG A 51 -14.06 2.54 7.16
N ASP A 52 -13.90 2.64 5.85
CA ASP A 52 -12.97 1.84 5.06
C ASP A 52 -11.52 2.32 5.25
N ASN A 53 -11.32 3.56 5.69
CA ASN A 53 -10.00 4.11 6.06
C ASN A 53 -9.81 4.25 7.58
N THR A 54 -10.61 3.60 8.44
CA THR A 54 -10.39 3.70 9.90
C THR A 54 -9.14 2.98 10.38
N ALA A 55 -8.70 1.94 9.67
CA ALA A 55 -7.51 1.17 10.00
C ALA A 55 -6.28 1.68 9.22
N ARG A 56 -5.22 2.06 9.93
CA ARG A 56 -3.97 2.52 9.29
C ARG A 56 -3.33 1.45 8.41
N LEU A 57 -3.43 0.18 8.77
CA LEU A 57 -2.91 -0.92 7.93
C LEU A 57 -3.64 -0.98 6.58
N THR A 58 -4.97 -0.81 6.59
CA THR A 58 -5.79 -0.74 5.37
C THR A 58 -5.43 0.48 4.51
N GLN A 59 -5.18 1.64 5.13
CA GLN A 59 -4.72 2.83 4.41
C GLN A 59 -3.35 2.66 3.73
N TYR A 60 -2.50 1.78 4.27
CA TYR A 60 -1.22 1.40 3.68
C TYR A 60 -1.30 0.16 2.79
N SER A 61 -2.51 -0.37 2.55
CA SER A 61 -2.74 -1.63 1.82
C SER A 61 -1.87 -2.78 2.34
N PHE A 62 -1.58 -2.79 3.64
CA PHE A 62 -0.79 -3.84 4.28
C PHE A 62 -1.70 -5.00 4.69
N GLY A 63 -1.47 -6.18 4.11
CA GLY A 63 -2.32 -7.36 4.30
C GLY A 63 -2.05 -8.16 5.59
N GLY A 64 -0.96 -7.88 6.29
CA GLY A 64 -0.56 -8.60 7.51
C GLY A 64 -1.06 -7.99 8.81
N ALA A 65 -0.60 -8.54 9.95
CA ALA A 65 -0.94 -8.01 11.27
C ALA A 65 -0.18 -6.71 11.59
N LEU A 66 -0.64 -5.98 12.61
CA LEU A 66 0.06 -4.78 13.09
C LEU A 66 1.48 -5.09 13.54
N GLU A 67 1.69 -6.26 14.15
CA GLU A 67 3.00 -6.74 14.55
C GLU A 67 3.94 -6.87 13.35
N ASP A 68 3.47 -7.54 12.29
CA ASP A 68 4.24 -7.71 11.05
C ASP A 68 4.59 -6.35 10.44
N TYR A 69 3.65 -5.40 10.42
CA TYR A 69 3.90 -4.06 9.90
C TYR A 69 4.99 -3.31 10.67
N VAL A 70 4.96 -3.37 12.01
CA VAL A 70 5.97 -2.73 12.86
C VAL A 70 7.32 -3.44 12.69
N GLN A 71 7.31 -4.77 12.64
CA GLN A 71 8.51 -5.58 12.46
C GLN A 71 9.18 -5.27 11.11
N THR A 72 8.46 -5.33 9.99
CA THR A 72 9.03 -5.06 8.66
C THR A 72 9.56 -3.64 8.55
N THR A 73 8.84 -2.65 9.12
CA THR A 73 9.29 -1.25 9.18
C THR A 73 10.60 -1.10 9.98
N LEU A 74 10.78 -1.84 11.07
CA LEU A 74 12.04 -1.80 11.84
C LEU A 74 13.17 -2.53 11.13
N ILE A 75 12.87 -3.63 10.44
CA ILE A 75 13.89 -4.37 9.69
C ILE A 75 14.42 -3.50 8.56
N HIS A 76 13.55 -3.04 7.67
CA HIS A 76 13.94 -2.42 6.40
C HIS A 76 13.92 -0.90 6.41
N GLY A 77 13.44 -0.30 7.49
CA GLY A 77 13.05 1.09 7.48
C GLY A 77 11.78 1.29 6.66
N ARG A 78 11.57 2.52 6.21
CA ARG A 78 10.49 2.85 5.29
C ARG A 78 11.05 3.66 4.13
N PRO A 79 11.55 3.00 3.07
CA PRO A 79 11.95 3.67 1.84
C PRO A 79 10.84 4.61 1.34
N GLY A 80 11.21 5.83 0.97
CA GLY A 80 10.27 6.88 0.54
C GLY A 80 9.71 7.75 1.67
N SER A 81 9.91 7.38 2.94
CA SER A 81 9.51 8.22 4.09
C SER A 81 10.15 9.61 4.07
N GLN A 82 11.35 9.75 3.52
CA GLN A 82 12.03 11.03 3.34
C GLN A 82 11.21 12.04 2.51
N PHE A 83 10.42 11.57 1.55
CA PHE A 83 9.59 12.43 0.69
C PHE A 83 8.35 12.95 1.41
N VAL A 84 7.93 12.28 2.49
CA VAL A 84 6.72 12.62 3.25
C VAL A 84 7.03 13.37 4.54
N TRP A 85 8.27 13.29 5.01
CA TRP A 85 8.72 13.78 6.31
C TRP A 85 9.91 14.74 6.22
N ASP A 86 9.90 15.68 5.28
CA ASP A 86 10.91 16.75 5.19
C ASP A 86 12.35 16.21 5.19
N ASN A 87 12.62 15.22 4.34
CA ASN A 87 13.88 14.46 4.24
C ASN A 87 14.23 13.58 5.46
N ASN A 88 13.32 13.42 6.42
CA ASN A 88 13.49 12.49 7.53
C ASN A 88 13.15 11.06 7.08
N GLN A 89 14.18 10.28 6.76
CA GLN A 89 14.04 8.88 6.36
C GLN A 89 13.98 7.97 7.60
N MET A 90 12.95 7.13 7.66
CA MET A 90 12.97 5.94 8.50
C MET A 90 13.95 4.94 7.90
N VAL A 91 15.12 4.84 8.50
CA VAL A 91 16.20 3.93 8.09
C VAL A 91 15.95 2.50 8.56
N ALA A 92 16.66 1.55 7.96
CA ALA A 92 16.73 0.17 8.43
C ALA A 92 17.43 0.08 9.79
N TRP A 93 16.83 -0.64 10.74
CA TRP A 93 17.43 -0.87 12.07
C TRP A 93 17.98 -2.29 12.23
N SER A 94 17.50 -3.26 11.46
CA SER A 94 18.00 -4.65 11.55
C SER A 94 19.35 -4.82 10.86
N GLN A 95 20.22 -5.62 11.48
CA GLN A 95 21.50 -6.08 10.92
C GLN A 95 21.33 -6.78 9.57
N ARG A 96 20.20 -7.47 9.34
CA ARG A 96 19.91 -8.12 8.06
C ARG A 96 19.70 -7.12 6.91
N ALA A 97 19.38 -5.87 7.24
CA ALA A 97 19.19 -4.78 6.28
C ALA A 97 20.21 -3.64 6.48
N GLY A 98 21.36 -3.93 7.12
CA GLY A 98 22.46 -2.97 7.30
C GLY A 98 22.36 -2.04 8.52
N GLY A 99 21.37 -2.23 9.37
CA GLY A 99 21.21 -1.52 10.65
C GLY A 99 22.00 -2.13 11.81
N PRO A 100 21.97 -1.51 13.00
CA PRO A 100 22.79 -1.94 14.14
C PRO A 100 22.19 -3.06 15.00
N LEU A 101 20.89 -3.36 14.87
CA LEU A 101 20.16 -4.22 15.80
C LEU A 101 20.03 -5.66 15.32
N SER A 102 20.29 -6.61 16.21
CA SER A 102 20.02 -8.03 15.99
C SER A 102 18.52 -8.32 16.03
N ASP A 103 18.10 -9.47 15.50
CA ASP A 103 16.67 -9.80 15.34
C ASP A 103 15.90 -9.90 16.66
N ASP A 104 16.55 -10.35 17.73
CA ASP A 104 16.00 -10.35 19.09
C ASP A 104 15.67 -8.93 19.56
N LYS A 105 16.58 -7.98 19.34
CA LYS A 105 16.39 -6.57 19.68
C LYS A 105 15.31 -5.90 18.83
N ILE A 106 15.15 -6.32 17.58
CA ILE A 106 14.04 -5.85 16.75
C ILE A 106 12.72 -6.30 17.38
N MET A 107 12.58 -7.58 17.73
CA MET A 107 11.36 -8.09 18.36
C MET A 107 11.08 -7.47 19.73
N ASP A 108 12.11 -7.20 20.54
CA ASP A 108 11.93 -6.48 21.81
C ASP A 108 11.32 -5.08 21.60
N ILE A 109 11.76 -4.37 20.55
CA ILE A 109 11.21 -3.05 20.21
C ILE A 109 9.79 -3.18 19.64
N VAL A 110 9.52 -4.18 18.79
CA VAL A 110 8.16 -4.45 18.28
C VAL A 110 7.20 -4.63 19.45
N HIS A 111 7.50 -5.52 20.39
CA HIS A 111 6.65 -5.75 21.55
C HIS A 111 6.53 -4.52 22.45
N TYR A 112 7.61 -3.75 22.63
CA TYR A 112 7.57 -2.50 23.37
C TYR A 112 6.58 -1.50 22.74
N ILE A 113 6.62 -1.33 21.42
CA ILE A 113 5.73 -0.43 20.68
C ILE A 113 4.27 -0.91 20.78
N LEU A 114 4.01 -2.20 20.57
CA LEU A 114 2.65 -2.74 20.64
C LEU A 114 2.06 -2.65 22.05
N ASN A 115 2.90 -2.69 23.08
CA ASN A 115 2.47 -2.55 24.47
C ASN A 115 2.14 -1.10 24.87
N TRP A 116 2.37 -0.10 24.02
CA TRP A 116 1.88 1.27 24.24
C TRP A 116 0.39 1.45 23.97
N ASP A 117 -0.30 0.44 23.45
CA ASP A 117 -1.74 0.52 23.23
C ASP A 117 -2.50 0.64 24.56
N LYS A 118 -3.22 1.76 24.73
CA LYS A 118 -4.09 2.02 25.88
C LYS A 118 -5.49 1.42 25.71
N GLY A 119 -5.77 0.73 24.60
CA GLY A 119 -7.12 0.27 24.26
C GLY A 119 -8.10 1.44 24.22
N ASP A 120 -9.23 1.34 24.91
CA ASP A 120 -10.23 2.42 24.98
C ASP A 120 -9.78 3.63 25.84
N GLY A 121 -8.59 3.56 26.45
CA GLY A 121 -8.05 4.59 27.34
C GLY A 121 -7.36 5.77 26.65
N TRP A 122 -7.40 5.85 25.32
CA TRP A 122 -6.84 6.98 24.56
C TRP A 122 -7.66 8.26 24.77
N THR A 123 -6.96 9.37 25.01
CA THR A 123 -7.60 10.69 25.20
C THR A 123 -7.33 11.62 24.02
N LEU A 124 -8.11 12.71 23.91
CA LEU A 124 -7.83 13.76 22.92
C LEU A 124 -6.48 14.45 23.19
N ASP A 125 -6.08 14.58 24.45
CA ASP A 125 -4.77 15.13 24.80
C ASP A 125 -3.64 14.21 24.31
N ASP A 126 -3.81 12.88 24.41
CA ASP A 126 -2.86 11.91 23.84
C ASP A 126 -2.78 12.06 22.31
N LEU A 127 -3.92 12.24 21.65
CA LEU A 127 -3.97 12.49 20.21
C LEU A 127 -3.21 13.78 19.85
N TYR A 128 -3.46 14.87 20.57
CA TYR A 128 -2.79 16.16 20.33
C TYR A 128 -1.30 16.16 20.71
N ALA A 129 -0.87 15.25 21.59
CA ALA A 129 0.54 15.05 21.92
C ALA A 129 1.34 14.38 20.79
N VAL A 130 0.67 13.73 19.83
CA VAL A 130 1.33 13.13 18.66
C VAL A 130 1.85 14.25 17.76
N GLN A 131 3.16 14.46 17.81
CA GLN A 131 3.84 15.44 16.95
C GLN A 131 3.96 14.96 15.49
N GLN A 132 3.91 13.64 15.29
CA GLN A 132 4.20 13.02 14.00
C GLN A 132 3.24 11.84 13.72
N PHE A 133 2.12 12.12 13.05
CA PHE A 133 1.16 11.10 12.62
C PHE A 133 1.59 10.41 11.33
N GLY A 134 1.43 9.09 11.21
CA GLY A 134 1.68 8.38 9.95
C GLY A 134 1.10 9.08 8.72
N LYS A 135 1.97 9.59 7.84
CA LYS A 135 1.58 10.16 6.56
C LYS A 135 1.43 9.06 5.53
N ILE A 136 0.25 8.98 4.93
CA ILE A 136 0.09 8.32 3.64
C ILE A 136 0.73 9.29 2.64
N PRO A 137 1.59 8.85 1.70
CA PRO A 137 2.22 9.74 0.73
C PRO A 137 1.24 10.38 -0.25
N ALA A 138 0.27 11.19 0.19
CA ALA A 138 -0.43 12.11 -0.70
C ALA A 138 0.62 13.03 -1.32
N ASP A 139 0.73 12.96 -2.64
CA ASP A 139 1.84 13.56 -3.38
C ASP A 139 1.89 15.08 -3.15
N SER A 140 3.00 15.58 -2.61
CA SER A 140 3.26 17.01 -2.43
C SER A 140 3.56 17.72 -3.77
N ALA A 141 3.90 16.99 -4.84
CA ALA A 141 4.00 17.49 -6.20
C ALA A 141 2.62 17.65 -6.89
N LEU A 142 1.60 16.85 -6.51
CA LEU A 142 0.21 17.04 -6.98
C LEU A 142 -0.48 18.27 -6.39
N VAL A 143 0.04 18.83 -5.29
CA VAL A 143 -0.54 20.03 -4.66
C VAL A 143 0.04 21.34 -5.23
N ALA A 144 1.25 21.29 -5.82
CA ALA A 144 1.95 22.52 -6.18
C ALA A 144 2.13 22.74 -7.69
N ASN A 145 2.43 21.73 -8.52
CA ASN A 145 2.79 21.96 -9.94
C ASN A 145 2.58 20.75 -10.87
N ALA A 146 1.49 19.99 -10.73
CA ALA A 146 1.14 19.01 -11.75
C ALA A 146 0.26 19.67 -12.83
N GLU A 147 0.84 19.94 -13.99
CA GLU A 147 0.07 19.86 -15.24
C GLU A 147 -0.67 18.50 -15.23
N PRO A 148 -1.93 18.44 -15.69
CA PRO A 148 -2.69 17.20 -15.63
C PRO A 148 -1.92 16.13 -16.41
N VAL A 149 -1.47 15.08 -15.71
CA VAL A 149 -1.08 13.85 -16.41
C VAL A 149 -2.34 13.40 -17.13
N GLU A 150 -2.32 13.58 -18.44
CA GLU A 150 -3.46 13.41 -19.31
C GLU A 150 -3.94 11.96 -19.20
N ASN A 151 -5.02 11.76 -18.43
CA ASN A 151 -5.94 10.64 -18.56
C ASN A 151 -5.33 9.22 -18.51
N LEU A 152 -5.15 8.66 -17.32
CA LEU A 152 -5.11 7.20 -17.13
C LEU A 152 -6.46 6.68 -16.63
N ALA A 153 -7.57 7.11 -17.26
CA ALA A 153 -8.83 6.38 -17.11
C ALA A 153 -8.65 5.00 -17.77
N GLY A 154 -8.69 3.94 -16.97
CA GLY A 154 -8.71 2.57 -17.43
C GLY A 154 -9.50 1.71 -16.45
N GLU A 155 -10.35 0.83 -16.97
CA GLU A 155 -11.01 -0.18 -16.15
C GLU A 155 -9.96 -1.18 -15.65
N PRO A 156 -10.09 -1.73 -14.42
CA PRO A 156 -9.25 -2.83 -13.97
C PRO A 156 -9.23 -3.97 -15.01
N TYR A 157 -8.05 -4.50 -15.31
CA TYR A 157 -7.93 -5.54 -16.32
C TYR A 157 -7.86 -6.91 -15.65
N ASN A 158 -9.03 -7.54 -15.51
CA ASN A 158 -9.19 -8.84 -14.88
C ASN A 158 -9.48 -9.92 -15.94
N ALA A 159 -8.41 -10.35 -16.62
CA ALA A 159 -8.42 -11.49 -17.54
C ALA A 159 -7.45 -12.58 -17.05
N ASP A 160 -7.44 -13.74 -17.69
CA ASP A 160 -6.44 -14.76 -17.39
C ASP A 160 -5.00 -14.30 -17.73
N VAL A 161 -4.01 -14.95 -17.13
CA VAL A 161 -2.58 -14.57 -17.25
C VAL A 161 -2.13 -14.48 -18.70
N THR A 162 -2.54 -15.43 -19.54
CA THR A 162 -2.16 -15.45 -20.96
C THR A 162 -2.74 -14.23 -21.70
N ALA A 163 -4.02 -13.93 -21.51
CA ALA A 163 -4.65 -12.76 -22.11
C ALA A 163 -4.03 -11.44 -21.64
N VAL A 164 -3.65 -11.35 -20.35
CA VAL A 164 -2.96 -10.18 -19.80
C VAL A 164 -1.58 -10.01 -20.44
N THR A 165 -0.75 -11.05 -20.49
CA THR A 165 0.58 -10.98 -21.10
C THR A 165 0.51 -10.67 -22.60
N GLU A 166 -0.43 -11.26 -23.33
CA GLU A 166 -0.66 -10.92 -24.75
C GLU A 166 -1.00 -9.44 -24.91
N ALA A 167 -1.86 -8.89 -24.05
CA ALA A 167 -2.22 -7.48 -24.09
C ALA A 167 -1.06 -6.55 -23.68
N LEU A 168 -0.16 -7.01 -22.80
CA LEU A 168 1.05 -6.28 -22.40
C LEU A 168 2.07 -6.14 -23.54
N ALA A 169 2.03 -6.99 -24.57
CA ALA A 169 2.98 -6.94 -25.68
C ALA A 169 2.99 -5.60 -26.44
N ASP A 170 1.84 -4.90 -26.44
CA ASP A 170 1.68 -3.59 -27.08
C ASP A 170 1.78 -2.41 -26.08
N VAL A 171 2.06 -2.69 -24.80
CA VAL A 171 2.14 -1.69 -23.73
C VAL A 171 3.59 -1.51 -23.31
N THR A 172 4.12 -0.29 -23.43
CA THR A 172 5.47 0.03 -22.94
C THR A 172 5.41 0.46 -21.48
N GLY A 173 6.10 -0.26 -20.60
CA GLY A 173 6.22 0.09 -19.20
C GLY A 173 7.26 1.18 -18.93
N ASP A 174 6.97 2.05 -17.97
CA ASP A 174 7.88 3.05 -17.41
C ASP A 174 8.36 2.59 -16.03
N ALA A 175 9.65 2.23 -15.92
CA ALA A 175 10.24 1.76 -14.67
C ALA A 175 10.23 2.82 -13.55
N GLY A 176 10.31 4.11 -13.89
CA GLY A 176 10.23 5.20 -12.91
C GLY A 176 8.83 5.35 -12.34
N ARG A 177 7.79 5.22 -13.19
CA ARG A 177 6.40 5.13 -12.70
C ARG A 177 6.16 3.83 -11.92
N GLY A 178 6.74 2.72 -12.38
CA GLY A 178 6.70 1.43 -11.71
C GLY A 178 7.26 1.49 -10.30
N GLU A 179 8.42 2.13 -10.09
CA GLU A 179 8.99 2.36 -8.77
C GLU A 179 8.03 3.15 -7.86
N GLN A 180 7.40 4.20 -8.41
CA GLN A 180 6.47 5.01 -7.64
C GLN A 180 5.21 4.23 -7.24
N LEU A 181 4.70 3.37 -8.12
CA LEU A 181 3.60 2.45 -7.78
C LEU A 181 4.04 1.44 -6.72
N TYR A 182 5.19 0.78 -6.94
CA TYR A 182 5.73 -0.27 -6.08
C TYR A 182 6.00 0.22 -4.65
N THR A 183 6.47 1.46 -4.52
CA THR A 183 6.76 2.10 -3.22
C THR A 183 5.56 2.82 -2.60
N GLY A 184 4.42 2.83 -3.30
CA GLY A 184 3.21 3.55 -2.87
C GLY A 184 3.36 5.07 -2.90
N ALA A 185 4.33 5.60 -3.65
CA ALA A 185 4.50 7.04 -3.88
C ALA A 185 3.41 7.58 -4.84
N ALA A 186 3.03 6.81 -5.85
CA ALA A 186 1.94 7.11 -6.77
C ALA A 186 0.68 6.28 -6.48
N PHE A 187 -0.47 6.78 -6.95
CA PHE A 187 -1.69 5.98 -7.04
C PHE A 187 -1.67 5.16 -8.34
N THR A 188 -2.33 3.99 -8.32
CA THR A 188 -2.67 3.25 -9.55
C THR A 188 -3.64 4.07 -10.39
N SER A 189 -3.82 3.67 -11.65
CA SER A 189 -4.74 4.33 -12.57
C SER A 189 -6.22 4.24 -12.11
N THR A 190 -6.53 3.29 -11.22
CA THR A 190 -7.87 3.13 -10.60
C THR A 190 -8.01 3.89 -9.27
N GLY A 191 -6.95 4.56 -8.79
CA GLY A 191 -6.95 5.34 -7.56
C GLY A 191 -6.57 4.57 -6.29
N ALA A 192 -6.04 3.35 -6.41
CA ALA A 192 -5.53 2.58 -5.27
C ALA A 192 -4.08 2.95 -4.93
N ARG A 193 -3.63 2.66 -3.70
CA ARG A 193 -2.21 2.69 -3.32
C ARG A 193 -1.71 1.28 -3.10
N LEU A 194 -0.56 0.98 -3.69
CA LEU A 194 0.10 -0.32 -3.50
C LEU A 194 1.10 -0.25 -2.34
N GLY A 195 1.37 -1.41 -1.75
CA GLY A 195 2.32 -1.58 -0.64
C GLY A 195 3.40 -2.61 -0.94
N CYS A 196 3.72 -2.87 -2.21
CA CYS A 196 4.62 -3.96 -2.63
C CYS A 196 5.99 -3.88 -1.92
N SER A 197 6.54 -2.67 -1.83
CA SER A 197 7.82 -2.41 -1.18
C SER A 197 7.88 -2.79 0.29
N GLY A 198 6.74 -2.77 1.00
CA GLY A 198 6.67 -3.07 2.43
C GLY A 198 7.01 -4.53 2.76
N CYS A 199 6.79 -5.44 1.81
CA CYS A 199 7.10 -6.86 1.99
C CYS A 199 8.30 -7.32 1.16
N HIS A 200 8.45 -6.79 -0.06
CA HIS A 200 9.45 -7.27 -1.00
C HIS A 200 10.81 -6.58 -0.88
N LEU A 201 10.91 -5.34 -0.38
CA LEU A 201 12.23 -4.73 -0.25
C LEU A 201 13.03 -5.38 0.88
N GLY A 202 14.17 -5.98 0.54
CA GLY A 202 15.10 -6.57 1.49
C GLY A 202 14.76 -8.00 1.91
N GLY A 203 13.75 -8.61 1.30
CA GLY A 203 13.61 -10.07 1.30
C GLY A 203 13.32 -10.74 2.63
N ALA A 204 12.66 -10.08 3.59
CA ALA A 204 12.35 -10.69 4.89
C ALA A 204 10.89 -11.13 5.05
N ALA A 205 9.96 -10.56 4.28
CA ALA A 205 8.53 -10.89 4.32
C ALA A 205 7.98 -11.42 2.98
N ALA A 206 8.70 -11.20 1.88
CA ALA A 206 8.44 -11.75 0.56
C ALA A 206 9.78 -11.86 -0.22
N PRO A 207 9.82 -12.52 -1.40
CA PRO A 207 11.02 -12.54 -2.24
C PRO A 207 11.57 -11.13 -2.50
N ASP A 208 12.89 -10.97 -2.35
CA ASP A 208 13.55 -9.66 -2.41
C ASP A 208 13.48 -9.03 -3.80
N THR A 209 12.96 -7.80 -3.90
CA THR A 209 12.90 -7.03 -5.15
C THR A 209 14.26 -6.98 -5.86
N ALA A 210 15.35 -6.80 -5.12
CA ALA A 210 16.68 -6.64 -5.70
C ALA A 210 17.23 -7.91 -6.37
N THR A 211 16.71 -9.09 -6.00
CA THR A 211 17.19 -10.37 -6.53
C THR A 211 16.10 -11.16 -7.26
N GLN A 212 14.83 -10.78 -7.14
CA GLN A 212 13.72 -11.56 -7.65
C GLN A 212 13.79 -11.74 -9.16
N TRP A 213 14.18 -10.71 -9.92
CA TRP A 213 14.28 -10.82 -11.38
C TRP A 213 15.30 -11.87 -11.82
N ALA A 214 16.49 -11.85 -11.22
CA ALA A 214 17.51 -12.87 -11.46
C ALA A 214 17.07 -14.26 -11.00
N ASN A 215 16.37 -14.35 -9.86
CA ASN A 215 15.84 -15.62 -9.33
C ASN A 215 14.71 -16.19 -10.19
N ILE A 216 13.88 -15.35 -10.81
CA ILE A 216 12.85 -15.78 -11.76
C ILE A 216 13.51 -16.52 -12.92
N HIS A 217 14.50 -15.89 -13.55
CA HIS A 217 15.22 -16.47 -14.69
C HIS A 217 16.04 -17.71 -14.33
N SER A 218 16.77 -17.66 -13.21
CA SER A 218 17.72 -18.72 -12.85
C SER A 218 17.10 -19.88 -12.07
N GLN A 219 15.92 -19.71 -11.48
CA GLN A 219 15.28 -20.71 -10.63
C GLN A 219 13.83 -20.97 -11.03
N ARG A 220 12.97 -19.95 -11.00
CA ARG A 220 11.51 -20.14 -11.15
C ARG A 220 11.14 -20.70 -12.52
N LEU A 221 11.63 -20.10 -13.59
CA LEU A 221 11.35 -20.57 -14.96
C LEU A 221 11.95 -21.95 -15.29
N ASN A 222 12.79 -22.51 -14.40
CA ASN A 222 13.31 -23.87 -14.54
C ASN A 222 12.40 -24.93 -13.88
N GLU A 223 11.37 -24.52 -13.13
CA GLU A 223 10.43 -25.44 -12.51
C GLU A 223 9.43 -26.00 -13.53
N PRO A 224 9.06 -27.30 -13.47
CA PRO A 224 8.20 -27.92 -14.48
C PRO A 224 6.84 -27.23 -14.68
N GLN A 225 6.24 -26.65 -13.63
CA GLN A 225 4.94 -25.97 -13.77
C GLN A 225 5.03 -24.65 -14.55
N PHE A 226 6.22 -24.06 -14.67
CA PHE A 226 6.46 -22.82 -15.43
C PHE A 226 7.13 -23.11 -16.78
N ALA A 227 7.02 -24.33 -17.28
CA ALA A 227 7.59 -24.70 -18.57
C ALA A 227 6.96 -23.87 -19.70
N GLY A 228 7.76 -23.01 -20.31
CA GLY A 228 7.33 -22.11 -21.39
C GLY A 228 6.87 -20.74 -20.93
N TYR A 229 6.85 -20.46 -19.61
CA TYR A 229 6.56 -19.12 -19.09
C TYR A 229 7.69 -18.14 -19.44
N THR A 230 7.32 -16.89 -19.70
CA THR A 230 8.22 -15.74 -19.63
C THR A 230 8.33 -15.20 -18.20
N ALA A 231 9.33 -14.35 -17.94
CA ALA A 231 9.45 -13.71 -16.64
C ALA A 231 8.27 -12.76 -16.36
N GLU A 232 7.76 -12.11 -17.39
CA GLU A 232 6.59 -11.24 -17.35
C GLU A 232 5.34 -12.04 -17.00
N GLU A 233 5.11 -13.19 -17.64
CA GLU A 233 3.99 -14.09 -17.31
C GLU A 233 4.04 -14.53 -15.86
N TYR A 234 5.22 -14.90 -15.36
CA TYR A 234 5.40 -15.26 -13.95
C TYR A 234 5.04 -14.09 -13.00
N ILE A 235 5.44 -12.85 -13.31
CA ILE A 235 5.11 -11.68 -12.48
C ILE A 235 3.62 -11.34 -12.55
N VAL A 236 3.01 -11.39 -13.74
CA VAL A 236 1.56 -11.19 -13.91
C VAL A 236 0.79 -12.19 -13.06
N ASP A 237 1.14 -13.47 -13.16
CA ASP A 237 0.53 -14.54 -12.38
C ASP A 237 0.70 -14.29 -10.87
N SER A 238 1.91 -13.92 -10.44
CA SER A 238 2.19 -13.59 -9.04
C SER A 238 1.41 -12.38 -8.51
N ILE A 239 1.06 -11.41 -9.37
CA ILE A 239 0.29 -10.22 -8.97
C ILE A 239 -1.21 -10.50 -8.92
N LEU A 240 -1.73 -11.22 -9.93
CA LEU A 240 -3.16 -11.48 -10.06
C LEU A 240 -3.61 -12.65 -9.18
N TYR A 241 -2.75 -13.65 -9.01
CA TYR A 241 -3.03 -14.92 -8.31
C TYR A 241 -1.88 -15.29 -7.34
N PRO A 242 -1.56 -14.43 -6.35
CA PRO A 242 -0.36 -14.59 -5.51
C PRO A 242 -0.29 -15.90 -4.70
N ASP A 243 -1.43 -16.54 -4.45
CA ASP A 243 -1.49 -17.80 -3.69
C ASP A 243 -1.50 -19.06 -4.57
N ASP A 244 -1.55 -18.93 -5.90
CA ASP A 244 -1.52 -20.08 -6.82
C ASP A 244 -0.12 -20.72 -6.86
N TYR A 245 0.91 -19.92 -6.63
CA TYR A 245 2.27 -20.39 -6.39
C TYR A 245 2.97 -19.58 -5.30
N ILE A 246 3.41 -20.27 -4.26
CA ILE A 246 4.15 -19.70 -3.15
C ILE A 246 5.60 -20.15 -3.27
N VAL A 247 6.51 -19.20 -3.36
CA VAL A 247 7.95 -19.48 -3.38
C VAL A 247 8.37 -20.17 -2.09
N ASP A 248 9.15 -21.26 -2.20
CA ASP A 248 9.71 -21.98 -1.05
C ASP A 248 10.35 -21.03 -0.03
N GLY A 249 9.95 -21.19 1.23
CA GLY A 249 10.42 -20.35 2.35
C GLY A 249 9.50 -19.17 2.70
N TRP A 250 8.41 -18.97 1.97
CA TRP A 250 7.41 -17.93 2.22
C TRP A 250 6.04 -18.53 2.62
N ASN A 251 5.19 -17.70 3.24
CA ASN A 251 3.85 -18.09 3.65
C ASN A 251 2.81 -17.57 2.65
N GLY A 252 1.83 -18.42 2.32
CA GLY A 252 0.64 -18.00 1.56
C GLY A 252 -0.24 -17.03 2.35
N GLY A 253 -1.03 -16.24 1.64
CA GLY A 253 -1.94 -15.22 2.18
C GLY A 253 -1.27 -13.93 2.62
N ALA A 254 0.05 -13.80 2.47
CA ALA A 254 0.80 -12.58 2.82
C ALA A 254 0.64 -11.48 1.76
N MET A 255 0.57 -11.85 0.48
CA MET A 255 0.40 -10.91 -0.62
C MET A 255 -1.10 -10.70 -0.92
N PRO A 256 -1.61 -9.44 -0.99
CA PRO A 256 -3.03 -9.19 -1.21
C PRO A 256 -3.57 -9.79 -2.51
N THR A 257 -4.75 -10.39 -2.46
CA THR A 257 -5.38 -11.10 -3.60
C THR A 257 -6.33 -10.21 -4.42
N ASN A 258 -6.35 -8.89 -4.19
CA ASN A 258 -7.31 -7.96 -4.80
C ASN A 258 -6.68 -7.00 -5.81
N PHE A 259 -5.45 -7.26 -6.26
CA PHE A 259 -4.76 -6.39 -7.22
C PHE A 259 -5.39 -6.40 -8.62
N ALA A 260 -6.05 -7.50 -9.02
CA ALA A 260 -6.81 -7.57 -10.27
C ALA A 260 -7.93 -6.50 -10.37
N GLU A 261 -8.42 -6.02 -9.22
CA GLU A 261 -9.44 -4.96 -9.13
C GLU A 261 -8.83 -3.55 -9.05
N GLN A 262 -7.51 -3.45 -8.87
CA GLN A 262 -6.80 -2.20 -8.59
C GLN A 262 -5.83 -1.78 -9.70
N LEU A 263 -5.46 -2.70 -10.59
CA LEU A 263 -4.44 -2.46 -11.59
C LEU A 263 -5.02 -2.46 -13.00
N THR A 264 -4.61 -1.46 -13.78
CA THR A 264 -4.78 -1.45 -15.24
C THR A 264 -3.59 -2.15 -15.91
N LEU A 265 -3.69 -2.46 -17.21
CA LEU A 265 -2.58 -2.99 -17.99
C LEU A 265 -1.33 -2.11 -17.93
N GLN A 266 -1.49 -0.78 -17.94
CA GLN A 266 -0.35 0.14 -17.84
C GLN A 266 0.32 0.06 -16.46
N ASP A 267 -0.47 -0.03 -15.37
CA ASP A 267 0.10 -0.17 -14.03
C ASP A 267 0.91 -1.47 -13.89
N ILE A 268 0.41 -2.56 -14.47
CA ILE A 268 1.10 -3.86 -14.50
C ILE A 268 2.40 -3.75 -15.32
N ALA A 269 2.35 -3.15 -16.52
CA ALA A 269 3.51 -2.96 -17.38
C ALA A 269 4.62 -2.15 -16.68
N ASP A 270 4.25 -1.08 -15.98
CA ASP A 270 5.19 -0.23 -15.24
C ASP A 270 5.84 -0.98 -14.08
N ILE A 271 5.05 -1.74 -13.29
CA ILE A 271 5.57 -2.56 -12.19
C ILE A 271 6.55 -3.63 -12.72
N ILE A 272 6.22 -4.30 -13.83
CA ILE A 272 7.10 -5.26 -14.49
C ILE A 272 8.39 -4.57 -14.94
N ALA A 273 8.31 -3.43 -15.60
CA ALA A 273 9.49 -2.67 -16.05
C ALA A 273 10.40 -2.28 -14.88
N TYR A 274 9.83 -1.86 -13.74
CA TYR A 274 10.60 -1.57 -12.53
C TYR A 274 11.30 -2.81 -11.97
N VAL A 275 10.60 -3.93 -11.81
CA VAL A 275 11.21 -5.19 -11.34
C VAL A 275 12.30 -5.67 -12.30
N ALA A 276 12.05 -5.57 -13.61
CA ALA A 276 12.99 -5.96 -14.65
C ALA A 276 14.28 -5.14 -14.62
N SER A 277 14.22 -3.87 -14.23
CA SER A 277 15.39 -2.99 -14.17
C SER A 277 16.49 -3.46 -13.20
N TYR A 278 16.18 -4.36 -12.25
CA TYR A 278 17.17 -4.98 -11.37
C TYR A 278 18.01 -6.08 -12.07
N GLY A 279 17.66 -6.45 -13.30
CA GLY A 279 18.43 -7.38 -14.14
C GLY A 279 19.39 -6.73 -15.13
N GLU A 280 19.40 -5.41 -15.23
CA GLU A 280 20.21 -4.63 -16.18
C GLU A 280 21.54 -4.11 -15.58
#